data_AF-A0A0R2SZE1-F1
#
_entry.id   AF-A0A0R2SZE1-F1
#
_cell.length_a   1.000
_cell.length_b   1.000
_cell.length_c   1.000
_cell.angle_alpha   90.00
_cell.angle_beta   90.00
_cell.angle_gamma   90.00
#
_symmetry.space_group_name_H-M   'P 1'
#
loop_
_entity.id
_entity.type
_entity.pdbx_description
1 polymer ?
#
loop_
_entity_poly.entity_id
_entity_poly.type
_entity_poly.pdbx_seq_one_letter_code
_entity_poly.pdbx_strand_id
1 'polypeptide(L)'
;MDFFIFVIFNTMEVLFNPLFITLGSCGVIFIVMGYFMSKNPPKEINGLYGYRTPRSMKNQKIWDYSQVYSAKVMMKYGGYFLLLCLPGYFMDIAPEIATGLGLLILLIGVALMIFQVEGQLKKWESKNKV
;
A
#
# COMPACT_ATOMS: atom_id res chain seq x y z
N MET A 1 -21.11 1.17 -36.15
CA MET A 1 -19.76 0.72 -35.73
C MET A 1 -19.11 1.75 -34.80
N ASP A 2 -19.52 3.02 -34.90
CA ASP A 2 -18.86 4.17 -34.27
C ASP A 2 -19.15 4.34 -32.78
N PHE A 3 -20.35 4.01 -32.30
CA PHE A 3 -20.69 4.11 -30.86
C PHE A 3 -19.90 3.12 -30.00
N PHE A 4 -19.72 1.88 -30.47
CA PHE A 4 -18.97 0.86 -29.74
C PHE A 4 -17.48 1.23 -29.65
N ILE A 5 -16.90 1.73 -30.74
CA ILE A 5 -15.51 2.21 -30.76
C ILE A 5 -15.34 3.43 -29.85
N PHE A 6 -16.29 4.37 -29.85
CA PHE A 6 -16.27 5.54 -28.97
C PHE A 6 -16.31 5.15 -27.48
N VAL A 7 -17.17 4.21 -27.09
CA VAL A 7 -17.24 3.70 -25.72
C VAL A 7 -15.93 3.02 -25.31
N ILE A 8 -15.36 2.20 -26.19
CA ILE A 8 -14.06 1.56 -25.92
C ILE A 8 -12.97 2.61 -25.75
N PHE A 9 -12.88 3.58 -26.66
CA PHE A 9 -11.85 4.61 -26.63
C PHE A 9 -11.90 5.43 -25.34
N ASN A 10 -13.08 5.91 -24.95
CA ASN A 10 -13.27 6.64 -23.71
C ASN A 10 -12.96 5.77 -22.46
N THR A 11 -13.38 4.51 -22.46
CA THR A 11 -13.06 3.57 -21.37
C THR A 11 -11.54 3.35 -21.25
N MET A 12 -10.84 3.26 -22.38
CA MET A 12 -9.39 3.12 -22.40
C MET A 12 -8.70 4.37 -21.85
N GLU A 13 -9.08 5.57 -22.29
CA GLU A 13 -8.50 6.82 -21.78
C GLU A 13 -8.63 6.94 -20.26
N VAL A 14 -9.82 6.63 -19.73
CA VAL A 14 -10.08 6.61 -18.29
C VAL A 14 -9.24 5.54 -17.58
N LEU A 15 -9.15 4.33 -18.15
CA LEU A 15 -8.34 3.25 -17.58
C LEU A 15 -6.85 3.60 -17.57
N PHE A 16 -6.39 4.41 -18.53
CA PHE A 16 -5.01 4.90 -18.63
C PHE A 16 -4.74 6.18 -17.83
N ASN A 17 -5.71 6.68 -17.06
CA ASN A 17 -5.49 7.81 -16.18
C ASN A 17 -4.35 7.50 -15.17
N PRO A 18 -3.28 8.32 -15.09
CA PRO A 18 -2.14 8.04 -14.23
C PRO A 18 -2.48 7.90 -12.75
N LEU A 19 -3.47 8.65 -12.24
CA LEU A 19 -3.93 8.55 -10.85
C LEU A 19 -4.61 7.20 -10.61
N PHE A 20 -5.47 6.78 -11.54
CA PHE A 20 -6.18 5.50 -11.46
C PHE A 20 -5.21 4.32 -11.48
N ILE A 21 -4.31 4.27 -12.45
CA ILE A 21 -3.33 3.18 -12.60
C ILE A 21 -2.38 3.14 -11.41
N THR A 22 -1.80 4.26 -11.01
CA THR A 22 -0.77 4.30 -9.97
C THR A 22 -1.33 3.82 -8.63
N LEU A 23 -2.41 4.44 -8.16
CA LEU A 23 -3.00 4.08 -6.87
C LEU A 23 -3.74 2.74 -6.93
N GLY A 24 -4.40 2.43 -8.04
CA GLY A 24 -5.11 1.17 -8.24
C GLY A 24 -4.17 -0.03 -8.20
N SER A 25 -3.10 0.00 -9.00
CA SER A 25 -2.11 -1.09 -9.05
C SER A 25 -1.37 -1.25 -7.72
N CYS A 26 -0.89 -0.15 -7.11
CA CYS A 26 -0.26 -0.20 -5.79
C CYS A 26 -1.22 -0.72 -4.71
N GLY A 27 -2.50 -0.32 -4.77
CA GLY A 27 -3.53 -0.79 -3.85
C GLY A 27 -3.71 -2.31 -3.90
N VAL A 28 -3.86 -2.88 -5.10
CA VAL A 28 -3.94 -4.33 -5.30
C VAL A 28 -2.67 -5.02 -4.81
N ILE A 29 -1.49 -4.53 -5.19
CA ILE A 29 -0.21 -5.12 -4.78
C ILE A 29 -0.08 -5.14 -3.26
N PHE A 30 -0.44 -4.05 -2.58
CA PHE A 30 -0.32 -3.94 -1.12
C PHE A 30 -1.27 -4.91 -0.41
N ILE A 31 -2.50 -5.06 -0.91
CA ILE A 31 -3.45 -6.03 -0.38
C ILE A 31 -2.94 -7.46 -0.58
N VAL A 32 -2.51 -7.81 -1.79
CA VAL A 32 -2.04 -9.16 -2.12
C VAL A 32 -0.79 -9.51 -1.32
N MET A 33 0.22 -8.64 -1.31
CA MET A 33 1.45 -8.85 -0.55
C MET A 33 1.18 -8.89 0.95
N GLY A 34 0.24 -8.09 1.44
CA GLY A 34 -0.13 -8.05 2.85
C GLY A 34 -0.85 -9.33 3.26
N TYR A 35 -1.71 -9.85 2.39
CA TYR A 35 -2.34 -11.14 2.59
C TYR A 35 -1.29 -12.25 2.69
N PHE A 36 -0.38 -12.37 1.72
CA PHE A 36 0.66 -13.39 1.73
C PHE A 36 1.58 -13.28 2.96
N MET A 37 2.03 -12.07 3.32
CA MET A 37 2.86 -11.85 4.50
C MET A 37 2.11 -12.12 5.80
N SER A 38 0.79 -11.91 5.86
CA SER A 38 -0.01 -12.25 7.04
C SER A 38 -0.19 -13.77 7.22
N LYS A 39 -0.16 -14.52 6.12
CA LYS A 39 -0.33 -15.99 6.12
C LYS A 39 1.00 -16.71 6.35
N ASN A 40 2.06 -16.28 5.66
CA ASN A 40 3.38 -16.87 5.70
C ASN A 40 4.44 -15.81 6.04
N PRO A 41 4.41 -15.24 7.27
CA PRO A 41 5.41 -14.26 7.68
C PRO A 41 6.80 -14.91 7.73
N PRO A 42 7.88 -14.12 7.54
CA PRO A 42 9.23 -14.63 7.69
C PRO A 42 9.46 -15.03 9.14
N LYS A 43 9.89 -16.27 9.36
CA LYS A 43 10.01 -16.87 10.70
C LYS A 43 11.26 -16.44 11.44
N GLU A 44 12.26 -15.95 10.73
CA GLU A 44 13.56 -15.56 11.28
C GLU A 44 13.95 -14.19 10.78
N ILE A 45 14.65 -13.44 11.63
CA ILE A 45 15.21 -12.13 11.29
C ILE A 45 16.19 -12.33 10.13
N ASN A 46 15.92 -11.68 9.01
CA ASN A 46 16.75 -11.76 7.81
C ASN A 46 16.77 -10.44 7.04
N GLY A 47 17.76 -10.30 6.15
CA GLY A 47 17.96 -9.10 5.34
C GLY A 47 17.19 -9.07 4.02
N LEU A 48 16.44 -10.10 3.65
CA LEU A 48 15.86 -10.24 2.31
C LEU A 48 14.39 -9.82 2.24
N TYR A 49 13.57 -10.27 3.19
CA TYR A 49 12.12 -10.12 3.15
C TYR A 49 11.53 -9.88 4.55
N GLY A 50 10.45 -9.10 4.60
CA GLY A 50 9.72 -8.72 5.81
C GLY A 50 9.77 -7.23 6.10
N TYR A 51 9.09 -6.84 7.17
CA TYR A 51 9.19 -5.51 7.76
C TYR A 51 10.49 -5.42 8.57
N ARG A 52 11.45 -4.63 8.09
CA ARG A 52 12.87 -4.66 8.49
C ARG A 52 13.38 -3.31 9.02
N THR A 53 12.61 -2.68 9.90
CA THR A 53 13.09 -1.50 10.63
C THR A 53 14.01 -1.92 11.78
N PRO A 54 14.94 -1.05 12.24
CA PRO A 54 15.83 -1.37 13.36
C PRO A 54 15.08 -1.87 14.62
N ARG A 55 13.89 -1.31 14.90
CA ARG A 55 13.04 -1.76 16.01
C ARG A 55 12.50 -3.17 15.77
N SER A 56 11.97 -3.45 14.57
CA SER A 56 11.41 -4.76 14.23
C SER A 56 12.43 -5.90 14.34
N MET A 57 13.70 -5.62 14.08
CA MET A 57 14.79 -6.60 14.05
C MET A 57 15.52 -6.75 15.40
N LYS A 58 15.08 -6.06 16.46
CA LYS A 58 15.77 -6.07 17.77
C LYS A 58 15.79 -7.46 18.41
N ASN A 59 14.70 -8.21 18.33
CA ASN A 59 14.61 -9.60 18.81
C ASN A 59 13.46 -10.33 18.13
N GLN A 60 13.45 -11.66 18.25
CA GLN A 60 12.50 -12.54 17.58
C GLN A 60 11.03 -12.23 17.95
N LYS A 61 10.74 -11.88 19.21
CA LYS A 61 9.36 -11.57 19.64
C LYS A 61 8.82 -10.31 18.95
N ILE A 62 9.64 -9.27 18.82
CA ILE A 62 9.25 -8.04 18.11
C ILE A 62 9.15 -8.33 16.61
N TRP A 63 10.08 -9.13 16.06
CA TRP A 63 10.05 -9.57 14.68
C TRP A 63 8.73 -10.24 14.34
N ASP A 64 8.36 -11.31 15.03
CA ASP A 64 7.14 -12.09 14.78
C ASP A 64 5.88 -11.21 14.81
N TYR A 65 5.77 -10.33 15.81
CA TYR A 65 4.66 -9.40 15.92
C TYR A 65 4.64 -8.38 14.78
N SER A 66 5.80 -7.81 14.42
CA SER A 66 5.93 -6.78 13.40
C SER A 66 5.54 -7.28 12.01
N GLN A 67 5.84 -8.53 11.66
CA GLN A 67 5.50 -9.09 10.34
C GLN A 67 3.98 -9.16 10.17
N VAL A 68 3.27 -9.70 11.17
CA VAL A 68 1.81 -9.82 11.11
C VAL A 68 1.13 -8.46 11.20
N TYR A 69 1.61 -7.55 12.04
CA TYR A 69 1.00 -6.22 12.18
C TYR A 69 1.22 -5.35 10.94
N SER A 70 2.45 -5.29 10.42
CA SER A 70 2.76 -4.54 9.19
C SER A 70 1.96 -5.06 7.99
N ALA A 71 1.75 -6.38 7.89
CA ALA A 71 0.91 -6.99 6.85
C ALA A 71 -0.53 -6.46 6.90
N LYS A 72 -1.11 -6.37 8.10
CA LYS A 72 -2.46 -5.80 8.31
C LYS A 72 -2.51 -4.31 7.94
N VAL A 73 -1.49 -3.55 8.31
CA VAL A 73 -1.38 -2.13 7.94
C VAL A 73 -1.26 -1.99 6.42
N MET A 74 -0.46 -2.83 5.76
CA MET A 74 -0.29 -2.80 4.32
C MET A 74 -1.61 -3.08 3.57
N MET A 75 -2.38 -4.08 3.99
CA MET A 75 -3.71 -4.33 3.42
C MET A 75 -4.67 -3.16 3.64
N LYS A 76 -4.64 -2.53 4.83
CA LYS A 76 -5.48 -1.37 5.16
C LYS A 76 -5.19 -0.19 4.22
N TYR A 77 -3.92 0.16 4.02
CA TYR A 77 -3.55 1.26 3.13
C TYR A 77 -3.70 0.91 1.66
N GLY A 78 -3.53 -0.36 1.28
CA GLY A 78 -3.91 -0.82 -0.05
C GLY A 78 -5.39 -0.57 -0.35
N GLY A 79 -6.27 -0.84 0.63
CA GLY A 79 -7.69 -0.47 0.53
C GLY A 79 -7.92 1.04 0.39
N TYR A 80 -7.17 1.87 1.11
CA TYR A 80 -7.23 3.32 0.93
C TYR A 80 -6.78 3.78 -0.46
N PHE A 81 -5.72 3.19 -1.01
CA PHE A 81 -5.29 3.50 -2.37
C PHE A 81 -6.32 3.08 -3.43
N LEU A 82 -7.00 1.95 -3.25
CA LEU A 82 -8.11 1.55 -4.13
C LEU A 82 -9.29 2.54 -4.09
N LEU A 83 -9.59 3.12 -2.93
CA LEU A 83 -10.63 4.14 -2.83
C LEU A 83 -10.18 5.47 -3.45
N LEU A 84 -8.92 5.86 -3.21
CA LEU A 84 -8.34 7.11 -3.69
C LEU A 84 -8.00 7.10 -5.18
N CYS A 85 -7.99 5.94 -5.85
CA CYS A 85 -7.82 5.86 -7.30
C CYS A 85 -9.11 6.21 -8.07
N LEU A 86 -10.29 6.02 -7.46
CA LEU A 86 -11.60 6.19 -8.12
C LEU A 86 -11.82 7.57 -8.76
N PRO A 87 -11.37 8.71 -8.19
CA PRO A 87 -11.45 9.99 -8.88
C PRO A 87 -10.78 9.98 -10.26
N GLY A 88 -9.66 9.26 -10.43
CA GLY A 88 -9.00 9.10 -11.74
C GLY A 88 -9.83 8.30 -12.75
N TYR A 89 -10.86 7.57 -12.30
CA TYR A 89 -11.81 6.87 -13.18
C TYR A 89 -13.01 7.76 -13.56
N PHE A 90 -13.47 8.64 -12.67
CA PHE A 90 -14.70 9.42 -12.89
C PHE A 90 -14.45 10.86 -13.35
N MET A 91 -13.22 11.36 -13.24
CA MET A 91 -12.88 12.75 -13.54
C MET A 91 -11.82 12.82 -14.65
N ASP A 92 -12.01 13.75 -15.57
CA ASP A 92 -11.01 14.11 -16.57
C ASP A 92 -9.97 15.04 -15.95
N ILE A 93 -8.91 14.44 -15.41
CA ILE A 93 -7.79 15.13 -14.76
C ILE A 93 -6.62 15.14 -15.72
N ALA A 94 -6.06 16.32 -15.98
CA ALA A 94 -4.86 16.48 -16.81
C ALA A 94 -3.75 15.49 -16.38
N PRO A 95 -3.13 14.74 -17.30
CA PRO A 95 -2.20 13.66 -16.98
C PRO A 95 -1.04 14.06 -16.05
N GLU A 96 -0.51 15.28 -16.20
CA GLU A 96 0.58 15.81 -15.39
C GLU A 96 0.15 15.99 -13.93
N ILE A 97 -1.06 16.52 -13.73
CA ILE A 97 -1.66 16.72 -12.40
C ILE A 97 -2.00 15.36 -11.77
N ALA A 98 -2.62 14.46 -12.54
CA ALA A 98 -2.96 13.11 -12.10
C ALA A 98 -1.72 12.33 -11.64
N THR A 99 -0.63 12.42 -12.41
CA THR A 99 0.66 11.78 -12.08
C THR A 99 1.25 12.36 -10.80
N GLY A 100 1.32 13.70 -10.68
CA GLY A 100 1.85 14.36 -9.49
C GLY A 100 1.06 14.03 -8.22
N LEU A 101 -0.28 14.08 -8.31
CA LEU A 101 -1.15 13.72 -7.19
C LEU A 101 -1.03 12.24 -6.81
N GLY A 102 -1.02 11.33 -7.79
CA GLY A 102 -0.90 9.90 -7.53
C GLY A 102 0.40 9.54 -6.80
N LEU A 103 1.53 10.10 -7.24
CA LEU A 103 2.82 9.91 -6.57
C LEU A 103 2.85 10.51 -5.17
N LEU A 104 2.33 11.73 -5.00
CA LEU A 104 2.30 12.40 -3.70
C LEU A 104 1.46 11.60 -2.68
N ILE A 105 0.25 11.17 -3.07
CA ILE A 105 -0.64 10.36 -2.23
C ILE A 105 0.04 9.03 -1.86
N LEU A 106 0.68 8.37 -2.83
CA LEU A 106 1.39 7.10 -2.59
C LEU A 106 2.52 7.29 -1.56
N LEU A 107 3.37 8.29 -1.74
CA LEU A 107 4.50 8.56 -0.84
C LEU A 107 4.04 8.91 0.58
N ILE A 108 3.03 9.77 0.71
CA ILE A 108 2.44 10.11 2.01
C ILE A 108 1.83 8.84 2.65
N GLY A 109 1.09 8.04 1.88
CA GLY A 109 0.50 6.80 2.36
C GLY A 109 1.55 5.82 2.89
N VAL A 110 2.64 5.60 2.16
CA VAL A 110 3.75 4.74 2.59
C VAL A 110 4.44 5.29 3.84
N ALA A 111 4.68 6.61 3.92
CA ALA A 111 5.24 7.23 5.11
C ALA A 111 4.33 7.01 6.35
N LEU A 112 3.03 7.25 6.20
CA LEU A 112 2.03 7.03 7.25
C LEU A 112 1.95 5.56 7.68
N MET A 113 2.07 4.61 6.74
CA MET A 113 2.18 3.19 7.08
C MET A 113 3.36 2.90 8.00
N ILE A 114 4.55 3.41 7.66
CA ILE A 114 5.76 3.21 8.45
C ILE A 114 5.59 3.82 9.84
N PHE A 115 5.11 5.06 9.94
CA PHE A 115 4.87 5.71 11.23
C PHE A 115 3.84 4.96 12.08
N GLN A 116 2.76 4.46 11.48
CA GLN A 116 1.75 3.67 12.18
C GLN A 116 2.33 2.35 12.70
N VAL A 117 3.16 1.66 11.92
CA VAL A 117 3.81 0.42 12.35
C VAL A 117 4.80 0.70 13.47
N GLU A 118 5.75 1.62 13.29
CA GLU A 118 6.75 1.97 14.30
C GLU A 118 6.12 2.48 15.60
N GLY A 119 5.09 3.32 15.49
CA GLY A 119 4.33 3.80 16.65
C GLY A 119 3.68 2.67 17.43
N GLN A 120 3.12 1.66 16.74
CA GLN A 120 2.53 0.49 17.41
C GLN A 120 3.60 -0.43 18.00
N LEU A 121 4.72 -0.64 17.30
CA LEU A 121 5.83 -1.45 17.81
C LEU A 121 6.39 -0.86 19.10
N LYS A 122 6.56 0.47 19.18
CA LYS A 122 6.98 1.15 20.42
C LYS A 122 6.03 0.90 21.60
N LYS A 123 4.72 0.98 21.36
CA LYS A 123 3.71 0.71 22.40
C LYS A 123 3.72 -0.75 22.83
N TRP A 124 3.84 -1.66 21.87
CA TRP A 124 3.87 -3.10 22.12
C TRP A 124 5.11 -3.52 22.89
N GLU A 125 6.28 -3.00 22.53
CA GLU A 125 7.56 -3.24 23.20
C GLU A 125 7.50 -2.83 24.68
N SER A 126 7.02 -1.60 24.97
CA SER A 126 6.84 -1.10 26.34
C SER A 126 5.88 -1.98 27.16
N LYS A 127 4.78 -2.44 26.56
CA LYS A 127 3.79 -3.29 27.24
C LYS A 127 4.33 -4.69 27.56
N ASN A 128 5.16 -5.26 26.68
CA ASN A 128 5.66 -6.62 26.81
C ASN A 128 7.05 -6.71 27.48
N LYS A 129 7.62 -5.56 27.89
CA LYS A 129 8.92 -5.45 28.57
C LYS A 129 10.06 -6.16 27.82
N VAL A 130 10.13 -5.96 26.49
CA VAL A 130 11.14 -6.52 25.57
C VAL A 130 11.98 -5.43 24.90
#